data_AF-A0A7S0JJ34-F1
#
_entry.id   AF-A0A7S0JJ34-F1
#
_cell.length_a   1.000
_cell.length_b   1.000
_cell.length_c   1.000
_cell.angle_alpha   90.00
_cell.angle_beta   90.00
_cell.angle_gamma   90.00
#
_symmetry.space_group_name_H-M   'P 1'
#
loop_
_entity.id
_entity.type
_entity.pdbx_description
1 polymer ?
#
loop_
_entity_poly.entity_id
_entity_poly.type
_entity_poly.pdbx_seq_one_letter_code
_entity_poly.pdbx_strand_id
1 'polypeptide(L)'
;MLGAGMLGLPHAFAECGWVTGTLLLFVFGCTGAFGLHLLAEASDRTGRPASFYTVAEAALPGCGLLFDAAITIKCFGVATSYLIVVGDSVPKAMQGFGVDGIWAERFLWVLFAIAIAGPLAFLRRITALQVSSAVALACVLLITLMVFLFWLQPT
;
A
#
# COMPACT_ATOMS: atom_id res chain seq x y z
N MET A 1 -8.17 2.10 1.22
CA MET A 1 -6.74 1.73 1.22
C MET A 1 -6.00 2.68 0.30
N LEU A 2 -5.45 3.76 0.84
CA LEU A 2 -4.54 4.63 0.07
C LEU A 2 -3.15 3.99 0.16
N GLY A 3 -2.44 3.85 -0.96
CA GLY A 3 -1.17 3.13 -1.00
C GLY A 3 -0.28 3.52 -2.17
N ALA A 4 0.89 2.90 -2.27
CA ALA A 4 1.91 3.20 -3.29
C ALA A 4 1.38 3.15 -4.73
N GLY A 5 0.35 2.33 -4.99
CA GLY A 5 -0.31 2.25 -6.30
C GLY A 5 -0.89 3.58 -6.81
N MET A 6 -1.22 4.52 -5.91
CA MET A 6 -1.72 5.85 -6.32
C MET A 6 -0.70 6.66 -7.11
N LEU A 7 0.60 6.48 -6.83
CA LEU A 7 1.67 7.16 -7.55
C LEU A 7 1.79 6.66 -9.01
N GLY A 8 1.39 5.41 -9.27
CA GLY A 8 1.39 4.82 -10.60
C GLY A 8 0.10 5.04 -11.40
N LEU A 9 -0.99 5.47 -10.75
CA LEU A 9 -2.26 5.75 -11.43
C LEU A 9 -2.14 6.76 -12.58
N PRO A 10 -1.52 7.95 -12.43
CA PRO A 10 -1.44 8.90 -13.55
C PRO A 10 -0.72 8.31 -14.76
N HIS A 11 0.32 7.51 -14.55
CA HIS A 11 1.03 6.80 -15.62
C HIS A 11 0.14 5.72 -16.27
N ALA A 12 -0.63 4.97 -15.48
CA ALA A 12 -1.55 3.97 -16.01
C ALA A 12 -2.68 4.61 -16.85
N PHE A 13 -3.18 5.77 -16.44
CA PHE A 13 -4.17 6.54 -17.21
C PHE A 13 -3.59 7.14 -18.50
N ALA A 14 -2.31 7.53 -18.48
CA ALA A 14 -1.62 8.03 -19.68
C ALA A 14 -1.50 6.93 -20.76
N GLU A 15 -1.19 5.69 -20.36
CA GLU A 15 -1.01 4.56 -21.28
C GLU A 15 -2.34 3.93 -21.74
N CYS A 16 -3.30 3.72 -20.83
CA CYS A 16 -4.57 3.07 -21.16
C CYS A 16 -5.60 4.01 -21.78
N GLY A 17 -5.41 5.33 -21.65
CA GLY A 17 -6.39 6.34 -22.02
C GLY A 17 -7.51 6.50 -20.98
N TRP A 18 -8.20 7.63 -21.03
CA TRP A 18 -9.12 8.06 -19.97
C TRP A 18 -10.36 7.17 -19.82
N VAL A 19 -10.95 6.75 -20.95
CA VAL A 19 -12.15 5.91 -20.96
C VAL A 19 -11.86 4.51 -20.43
N THR A 20 -10.85 3.84 -20.99
CA THR A 20 -10.46 2.49 -20.58
C THR A 20 -9.90 2.47 -19.15
N GLY A 21 -9.10 3.46 -18.76
CA GLY A 21 -8.58 3.60 -17.40
C GLY A 21 -9.69 3.73 -16.36
N THR A 22 -10.71 4.54 -16.63
CA THR A 22 -11.87 4.71 -15.73
C THR A 22 -12.68 3.43 -15.61
N LEU A 23 -12.93 2.74 -16.74
CA LEU A 23 -13.64 1.46 -16.74
C LEU A 23 -12.89 0.41 -15.91
N LEU A 24 -11.58 0.24 -16.13
CA LEU A 24 -10.76 -0.71 -15.39
C LEU A 24 -10.75 -0.38 -13.89
N LEU A 25 -10.60 0.90 -13.54
CA LEU A 25 -10.60 1.33 -12.14
C LEU A 25 -11.93 0.99 -11.45
N PHE A 26 -13.05 1.20 -12.14
CA PHE A 26 -14.37 0.84 -11.63
C PHE A 26 -14.52 -0.66 -11.44
N VAL A 27 -14.13 -1.47 -12.44
CA VAL A 27 -14.20 -2.93 -12.37
C VAL A 27 -13.35 -3.47 -11.21
N PHE A 28 -12.09 -3.06 -11.09
CA PHE A 28 -11.23 -3.51 -9.99
C PHE A 28 -11.72 -3.03 -8.63
N GLY A 29 -12.31 -1.83 -8.55
CA GLY A 29 -12.95 -1.31 -7.34
C GLY A 29 -14.13 -2.19 -6.91
N CYS A 30 -15.04 -2.51 -7.83
CA CYS A 30 -16.18 -3.39 -7.58
C CYS A 30 -15.73 -4.80 -7.19
N THR A 31 -14.79 -5.39 -7.92
CA THR A 31 -14.25 -6.73 -7.59
C THR A 31 -13.58 -6.75 -6.21
N GLY A 32 -12.84 -5.69 -5.85
CA GLY A 32 -12.23 -5.56 -4.53
C GLY A 32 -13.26 -5.43 -3.40
N ALA A 33 -14.28 -4.60 -3.58
CA ALA A 33 -15.37 -4.44 -2.62
C ALA A 33 -16.16 -5.74 -2.44
N PHE A 34 -16.46 -6.44 -3.53
CA PHE A 34 -17.13 -7.73 -3.51
C PHE A 34 -16.29 -8.80 -2.81
N GLY A 35 -14.99 -8.87 -3.10
CA GLY A 35 -14.08 -9.80 -2.42
C GLY A 35 -14.00 -9.56 -0.91
N LEU A 36 -13.97 -8.29 -0.48
CA LEU A 36 -13.98 -7.94 0.94
C LEU A 36 -15.32 -8.31 1.61
N HIS A 37 -16.44 -8.14 0.90
CA HIS A 37 -17.76 -8.51 1.40
C HIS A 37 -17.88 -10.02 1.62
N LEU A 38 -17.48 -10.82 0.63
CA LEU A 38 -17.44 -12.28 0.75
C LEU A 38 -16.55 -12.74 1.90
N LEU A 39 -15.38 -12.11 2.06
CA LEU A 39 -14.44 -12.44 3.13
C LEU A 39 -15.00 -12.10 4.51
N ALA A 40 -15.68 -10.96 4.64
CA ALA A 40 -16.36 -10.57 5.86
C ALA A 40 -17.47 -11.57 6.24
N GLU A 41 -18.32 -11.95 5.29
CA GLU A 41 -19.38 -12.93 5.53
C GLU A 41 -18.81 -14.32 5.87
N ALA A 42 -17.75 -14.75 5.19
CA ALA A 42 -17.06 -16.00 5.51
C ALA A 42 -16.48 -15.98 6.93
N SER A 43 -15.91 -14.85 7.36
CA SER A 43 -15.37 -14.69 8.72
C SER A 43 -16.45 -14.78 9.81
N ASP A 44 -17.64 -14.25 9.54
CA ASP A 44 -18.77 -14.31 10.47
C ASP A 44 -19.31 -15.73 10.61
N ARG A 45 -19.27 -16.54 9.53
CA ARG A 45 -19.74 -17.94 9.56
C ARG A 45 -18.79 -18.90 10.28
N THR A 46 -17.50 -18.60 10.36
CA THR A 46 -16.50 -19.49 11.01
C THR A 46 -16.36 -19.33 12.53
N GLY A 47 -17.00 -18.32 13.13
CA GLY A 47 -16.87 -18.04 14.57
C GLY A 47 -15.53 -17.40 14.95
N ARG A 48 -15.51 -16.64 16.06
CA ARG A 48 -14.34 -15.89 16.53
C ARG A 48 -13.50 -16.72 17.52
N PRO A 49 -12.16 -16.73 17.43
CA PRO A 49 -11.32 -15.89 16.55
C PRO A 49 -11.16 -16.47 15.13
N ALA A 50 -11.63 -15.72 14.13
CA ALA A 50 -11.46 -16.08 12.73
C ALA A 50 -10.09 -15.60 12.25
N SER A 51 -9.15 -16.52 12.08
CA SER A 51 -7.92 -16.26 11.32
C SER A 51 -8.18 -16.52 9.84
N PHE A 52 -7.45 -15.87 8.93
CA PHE A 52 -7.55 -16.19 7.50
C PHE A 52 -7.34 -17.68 7.22
N TYR A 53 -6.51 -18.33 8.04
CA TYR A 53 -6.32 -19.78 8.04
C TYR A 53 -7.60 -20.56 8.36
N THR A 54 -8.32 -20.20 9.43
CA THR A 54 -9.55 -20.91 9.85
C THR A 54 -10.70 -20.66 8.87
N VAL A 55 -10.76 -19.48 8.25
CA VAL A 55 -11.71 -19.17 7.18
C VAL A 55 -11.41 -19.98 5.92
N ALA A 56 -10.13 -20.07 5.54
CA ALA A 56 -9.69 -20.85 4.38
C ALA A 56 -9.91 -22.35 4.58
N GLU A 57 -9.67 -22.86 5.79
CA GLU A 57 -9.87 -24.28 6.14
C GLU A 57 -11.35 -24.66 6.21
N ALA A 58 -12.21 -23.74 6.67
CA ALA A 58 -13.66 -23.94 6.64
C ALA A 58 -14.24 -23.88 5.22
N ALA A 59 -13.66 -23.08 4.34
CA ALA A 59 -14.09 -22.97 2.94
C ALA A 59 -13.58 -24.16 2.10
N LEU A 60 -12.33 -24.57 2.27
CA LEU A 60 -11.72 -25.72 1.60
C LEU A 60 -10.88 -26.54 2.60
N PRO A 61 -11.36 -27.72 3.05
CA PRO A 61 -10.61 -28.55 3.99
C PRO A 61 -9.30 -29.03 3.37
N GLY A 62 -8.17 -28.77 4.05
CA GLY A 62 -6.83 -29.18 3.62
C GLY A 62 -6.04 -28.16 2.78
N CYS A 63 -6.66 -27.06 2.30
CA CYS A 63 -5.95 -26.03 1.53
C CYS A 63 -5.58 -24.78 2.33
N GLY A 64 -5.85 -24.73 3.64
CA GLY A 64 -5.58 -23.55 4.49
C GLY A 64 -4.13 -23.04 4.41
N LEU A 65 -3.15 -23.95 4.38
CA LEU A 65 -1.73 -23.60 4.27
C LEU A 65 -1.38 -22.93 2.93
N LEU A 66 -2.00 -23.36 1.83
CA LEU A 66 -1.76 -22.77 0.51
C LEU A 66 -2.28 -21.33 0.46
N PHE A 67 -3.46 -21.09 1.04
CA PHE A 67 -4.03 -19.74 1.13
C PHE A 67 -3.19 -18.83 2.03
N ASP A 68 -2.74 -19.32 3.19
CA ASP A 68 -1.87 -18.54 4.08
C ASP A 68 -0.52 -18.20 3.42
N ALA A 69 0.06 -19.15 2.68
CA ALA A 69 1.25 -18.90 1.87
C ALA A 69 1.01 -17.85 0.78
N ALA A 70 -0.13 -17.92 0.07
CA ALA A 70 -0.50 -16.93 -0.95
C ALA A 70 -0.68 -15.52 -0.36
N ILE A 71 -1.30 -15.41 0.82
CA ILE A 71 -1.44 -14.14 1.55
C ILE A 71 -0.08 -13.61 1.96
N THR A 72 0.80 -14.47 2.48
CA THR A 72 2.16 -14.10 2.87
C THR A 72 2.95 -13.55 1.68
N ILE A 73 2.91 -14.22 0.53
CA ILE A 73 3.56 -13.76 -0.71
C ILE A 73 2.98 -12.42 -1.16
N LYS A 74 1.66 -12.25 -1.12
CA LYS A 74 1.00 -10.99 -1.49
C LYS A 74 1.43 -9.84 -0.58
N CYS A 75 1.48 -10.08 0.73
CA CYS A 75 1.89 -9.09 1.72
C CYS A 75 3.36 -8.71 1.53
N PHE A 76 4.22 -9.71 1.28
CA PHE A 76 5.63 -9.48 0.97
C PHE A 76 5.79 -8.57 -0.25
N GLY A 77 5.05 -8.84 -1.34
CA GLY A 77 5.10 -8.00 -2.54
C GLY A 77 4.70 -6.54 -2.27
N VAL A 78 3.68 -6.30 -1.45
CA VAL A 78 3.28 -4.94 -1.07
C VAL A 78 4.35 -4.28 -0.20
N ALA A 79 4.94 -4.99 0.76
CA ALA A 79 6.04 -4.48 1.58
C ALA A 79 7.27 -4.11 0.75
N THR A 80 7.66 -4.98 -0.20
CA THR A 80 8.78 -4.70 -1.14
C THR A 80 8.47 -3.49 -2.02
N SER A 81 7.23 -3.34 -2.50
CA SER A 81 6.83 -2.17 -3.31
C SER A 81 7.00 -0.86 -2.53
N TYR A 82 6.58 -0.82 -1.26
CA TYR A 82 6.80 0.37 -0.43
C TYR A 82 8.29 0.65 -0.21
N LEU A 83 9.10 -0.38 -0.01
CA LEU A 83 10.54 -0.23 0.19
C LEU A 83 11.24 0.35 -1.05
N ILE A 84 10.84 -0.09 -2.25
CA ILE A 84 11.32 0.46 -3.51
C ILE A 84 10.93 1.94 -3.64
N VAL A 85 9.66 2.27 -3.36
CA VAL A 85 9.18 3.66 -3.45
C VAL A 85 9.96 4.56 -2.50
N VAL A 86 10.22 4.13 -1.27
CA VAL A 86 11.04 4.89 -0.31
C VAL A 86 12.48 5.03 -0.82
N GLY A 87 13.08 3.93 -1.28
CA GLY A 87 14.43 3.92 -1.84
C GLY A 87 14.61 4.79 -3.09
N ASP A 88 13.53 5.06 -3.84
CA ASP A 88 13.59 5.88 -5.05
C ASP A 88 13.19 7.34 -4.78
N SER A 89 12.27 7.58 -3.84
CA SER A 89 11.71 8.91 -3.57
C SER A 89 12.58 9.72 -2.61
N VAL A 90 13.13 9.07 -1.58
CA VAL A 90 13.92 9.77 -0.54
C VAL A 90 15.26 10.29 -1.09
N PRO A 91 16.04 9.54 -1.88
CA PRO A 91 17.27 10.08 -2.46
C PRO A 91 17.02 11.24 -3.41
N LYS A 92 15.94 11.19 -4.22
CA LYS A 92 15.55 12.30 -5.11
C LYS A 92 15.19 13.55 -4.32
N ALA A 93 14.49 13.40 -3.20
CA ALA A 93 14.21 14.52 -2.31
C ALA A 93 15.51 15.11 -1.73
N MET A 94 16.45 14.27 -1.27
CA MET A 94 17.74 14.70 -0.72
C MET A 94 18.63 15.43 -1.74
N GLN A 95 18.65 14.96 -3.00
CA GLN A 95 19.32 15.67 -4.11
C GLN A 95 18.71 17.05 -4.35
N GLY A 96 17.38 17.19 -4.24
CA GLY A 96 16.70 18.48 -4.33
C GLY A 96 17.08 19.47 -3.22
N PHE A 97 17.58 19.00 -2.08
CA PHE A 97 18.11 19.82 -0.98
C PHE A 97 19.63 20.09 -1.09
N GLY A 98 20.31 19.63 -2.14
CA GLY A 98 21.74 19.86 -2.36
C GLY A 98 22.66 19.04 -1.46
N VAL A 99 22.18 17.92 -0.91
CA VAL A 99 22.98 17.03 -0.06
C VAL A 99 23.58 15.91 -0.91
N ASP A 100 24.84 16.06 -1.31
CA ASP A 100 25.58 15.07 -2.08
C ASP A 100 26.47 14.18 -1.20
N GLY A 101 26.51 12.88 -1.49
CA GLY A 101 27.36 11.89 -0.81
C GLY A 101 26.63 10.62 -0.36
N ILE A 102 27.06 10.04 0.76
CA ILE A 102 26.54 8.78 1.34
C ILE A 102 25.01 8.80 1.57
N TRP A 103 24.44 9.99 1.74
CA TRP A 103 22.99 10.22 1.92
C TRP A 103 22.17 10.17 0.61
N ALA A 104 22.83 10.14 -0.55
CA ALA A 104 22.19 9.94 -1.85
C ALA A 104 22.12 8.46 -2.26
N GLU A 105 22.74 7.55 -1.50
CA GLU A 105 22.71 6.13 -1.82
C GLU A 105 21.37 5.49 -1.42
N ARG A 106 20.69 4.93 -2.42
CA ARG A 106 19.45 4.15 -2.26
C ARG A 106 19.60 3.02 -1.24
N PHE A 107 20.75 2.35 -1.21
CA PHE A 107 20.98 1.21 -0.33
C PHE A 107 20.86 1.57 1.16
N LEU A 108 21.36 2.75 1.56
CA LEU A 108 21.34 3.20 2.94
C LEU A 108 19.90 3.49 3.41
N TRP A 109 19.09 4.13 2.57
CA TRP A 109 17.68 4.41 2.86
C TRP A 109 16.83 3.15 2.89
N VAL A 110 17.09 2.19 2.00
CA VAL A 110 16.43 0.88 2.02
C VAL A 110 16.77 0.11 3.29
N LEU A 111 18.05 0.09 3.69
CA LEU A 111 18.50 -0.56 4.93
C LEU A 111 17.90 0.10 6.17
N PHE A 112 17.85 1.43 6.20
CA PHE A 112 17.25 2.20 7.28
C PHE A 112 15.73 1.95 7.38
N ALA A 113 15.04 1.88 6.24
CA ALA A 113 13.63 1.55 6.19
C ALA A 113 13.36 0.12 6.71
N ILE A 114 14.20 -0.87 6.37
CA ILE A 114 14.11 -2.22 6.94
C ILE A 114 14.37 -2.20 8.46
N ALA A 115 15.39 -1.47 8.90
CA ALA A 115 15.76 -1.38 10.31
C ALA A 115 14.67 -0.74 11.17
N ILE A 116 13.86 0.17 10.62
CA ILE A 116 12.70 0.75 11.31
C ILE A 116 11.45 -0.13 11.15
N ALA A 117 11.17 -0.60 9.93
CA ALA A 117 9.95 -1.36 9.65
C ALA A 117 9.96 -2.75 10.31
N GLY A 118 11.13 -3.39 10.42
CA GLY A 118 11.32 -4.69 11.07
C GLY A 118 10.83 -4.75 12.52
N PRO A 119 11.34 -3.91 13.44
CA PRO A 119 10.86 -3.88 14.81
C PRO A 119 9.41 -3.39 14.89
N LEU A 120 9.00 -2.47 14.02
CA LEU A 120 7.63 -1.96 13.99
C LEU A 120 6.60 -3.04 13.58
N ALA A 121 7.00 -3.99 12.72
CA ALA A 121 6.18 -5.14 12.36
C ALA A 121 5.99 -6.14 13.51
N PHE A 122 6.91 -6.17 14.48
CA PHE A 122 6.82 -7.00 15.68
C PHE A 122 6.02 -6.34 16.81
N LEU A 123 5.65 -5.07 16.69
CA LEU A 123 4.84 -4.41 17.71
C LEU A 123 3.42 -4.98 17.73
N ARG A 124 3.08 -5.62 18.84
CA ARG A 124 1.77 -6.25 19.10
C ARG A 124 0.62 -5.24 19.30
N ARG A 125 0.91 -3.93 19.36
CA ARG A 125 -0.08 -2.85 19.57
C ARG A 125 -0.16 -1.92 18.35
N ILE A 126 -1.33 -1.92 17.72
CA ILE A 126 -1.68 -1.17 16.49
C ILE A 126 -1.90 0.34 16.76
N THR A 127 -1.80 0.80 18.01
CA THR A 127 -2.12 2.19 18.39
C THR A 127 -1.17 3.22 17.76
N ALA A 128 0.12 2.91 17.62
CA ALA A 128 1.08 3.79 16.93
C ALA A 128 0.75 3.96 15.43
N LEU A 129 0.08 2.95 14.84
CA LEU A 129 -0.26 2.92 13.42
C LEU A 129 -1.48 3.79 13.07
N GLN A 130 -2.33 4.09 14.06
CA GLN A 130 -3.46 5.00 13.87
C GLN A 130 -2.98 6.44 13.64
N VAL A 131 -1.97 6.87 14.41
CA VAL A 131 -1.34 8.20 14.22
C VAL A 131 -0.65 8.26 12.86
N SER A 132 0.12 7.24 12.47
CA SER A 132 0.76 7.22 11.15
C SER A 132 -0.26 7.25 9.99
N SER A 133 -1.42 6.61 10.16
CA SER A 133 -2.50 6.65 9.17
C SER A 133 -3.13 8.05 9.05
N ALA A 134 -3.33 8.74 10.19
CA ALA A 134 -3.84 10.11 10.20
C ALA A 134 -2.86 11.09 9.52
N VAL A 135 -1.57 10.96 9.80
CA VAL A 135 -0.51 11.75 9.15
C VAL A 135 -0.47 11.47 7.64
N ALA A 136 -0.54 10.20 7.23
CA ALA A 136 -0.56 9.84 5.81
C ALA A 136 -1.77 10.46 5.08
N LEU A 137 -2.97 10.46 5.70
CA LEU A 137 -4.14 11.13 5.15
C LEU A 137 -3.93 12.63 5.00
N ALA A 138 -3.33 13.29 6.00
CA ALA A 138 -2.98 14.71 5.91
C ALA A 138 -1.99 14.99 4.77
N CYS A 139 -0.96 14.16 4.59
CA CYS A 139 -0.02 14.29 3.47
C CYS A 139 -0.72 14.13 2.11
N VAL A 140 -1.61 13.15 1.96
CA VAL A 140 -2.36 12.96 0.71
C VAL A 140 -3.27 14.17 0.42
N LEU A 141 -3.91 14.73 1.45
CA LEU A 141 -4.71 15.96 1.31
C LEU A 141 -3.85 17.15 0.86
N LEU A 142 -2.66 17.32 1.44
CA LEU A 142 -1.72 18.37 1.05
C LEU A 142 -1.25 18.21 -0.40
N ILE A 143 -0.89 17.00 -0.82
CA ILE A 143 -0.50 16.70 -2.21
C ILE A 143 -1.66 17.01 -3.16
N THR A 144 -2.87 16.60 -2.80
CA THR A 144 -4.07 16.87 -3.60
C THR A 144 -4.29 18.38 -3.75
N LEU A 145 -4.18 19.13 -2.65
CA LEU A 145 -4.31 20.59 -2.65
C LEU A 145 -3.21 21.28 -3.48
N MET A 146 -1.97 20.82 -3.39
CA MET A 146 -0.85 21.28 -4.24
C MET A 146 -1.15 21.08 -5.73
N VAL A 147 -1.69 19.93 -6.12
CA VAL A 147 -2.08 19.65 -7.51
C VAL A 147 -3.19 20.60 -7.97
N PHE A 148 -4.20 20.85 -7.13
CA PHE A 148 -5.26 21.81 -7.43
C PHE A 148 -4.73 23.24 -7.57
N LEU A 149 -3.83 23.67 -6.69
CA LEU A 149 -3.21 25.01 -6.77
C LEU A 149 -2.36 25.17 -8.03
N PHE A 150 -1.59 24.14 -8.41
CA PHE A 150 -0.80 24.15 -9.64
C PHE A 150 -1.69 24.23 -10.88
N TRP A 151 -2.86 23.59 -10.86
CA TRP A 151 -3.84 23.71 -11.95
C TRP A 151 -4.48 25.11 -12.03
N LEU A 152 -4.65 25.78 -10.88
CA LEU A 152 -5.23 27.13 -10.79
C LEU A 152 -4.25 28.26 -11.11
N GLN A 153 -2.94 28.00 -11.09
CA GLN A 153 -1.92 28.94 -11.56
C GLN A 153 -1.57 28.61 -13.02
N PRO A 154 -2.27 29.19 -14.02
CA PRO A 154 -1.76 29.16 -15.38
C PRO A 154 -0.48 30.01 -15.41
N THR A 155 0.67 29.36 -15.59
CA THR A 155 1.84 30.03 -16.18
C THR A 155 1.62 30.24 -17.66
#